data_AF-A0A0Q6SE29-F1
#
_entry.id   AF-A0A0Q6SE29-F1
#
_cell.length_a   1.000
_cell.length_b   1.000
_cell.length_c   1.000
_cell.angle_alpha   90.00
_cell.angle_beta   90.00
_cell.angle_gamma   90.00
#
_symmetry.space_group_name_H-M   'P 1'
#
loop_
_entity.id
_entity.type
_entity.pdbx_description
1 polymer ?
#
loop_
_entity_poly.entity_id
_entity_poly.type
_entity_poly.pdbx_seq_one_letter_code
_entity_poly.pdbx_strand_id
1 'polypeptide(L)'
;MEVIGTQVHPQSSAGLMTVEFVGEGGDVISVQMHHTESDGLNRLNAIARAKAMMLQVAAFEQPENGEAADGSGSGNDTSGESPAVMSLRSARAAGDTGTLEEQLDEGLESSFPASDPVSVTTSTIPSGRADTEEAKKQ
;
A
#
# COMPACT_ATOMS: atom_id res chain seq x y z
N MET A 1 -1.00 -18.64 -6.59
CA MET A 1 -1.25 -20.07 -6.33
C MET A 1 -2.75 -20.31 -6.41
N GLU A 2 -3.20 -21.25 -7.23
CA GLU A 2 -4.60 -21.70 -7.27
C GLU A 2 -4.73 -23.01 -6.48
N VAL A 3 -5.64 -23.04 -5.50
CA VAL A 3 -5.85 -24.20 -4.60
C VAL A 3 -6.82 -25.18 -5.23
N ILE A 4 -6.35 -26.40 -5.49
CA ILE A 4 -7.14 -27.50 -6.07
C ILE A 4 -7.64 -28.49 -5.01
N GLY A 5 -7.05 -28.49 -3.82
CA GLY A 5 -7.40 -29.41 -2.73
C GLY A 5 -7.24 -28.79 -1.35
N THR A 6 -8.08 -29.20 -0.40
CA THR A 6 -7.96 -28.81 1.01
C THR A 6 -8.27 -29.98 1.92
N GLN A 7 -7.37 -30.29 2.84
CA GLN A 7 -7.53 -31.37 3.83
C GLN A 7 -7.42 -30.81 5.24
N VAL A 8 -8.22 -31.37 6.16
CA VAL A 8 -8.24 -30.94 7.56
C VAL A 8 -7.97 -32.14 8.45
N HIS A 9 -6.87 -32.07 9.18
CA HIS A 9 -6.39 -33.12 10.08
C HIS A 9 -6.54 -32.64 11.54
N PRO A 10 -7.58 -33.09 12.25
CA PRO A 10 -7.70 -32.82 13.67
C PRO A 10 -6.78 -33.76 14.45
N GLN A 11 -5.86 -33.19 15.24
CA GLN A 11 -5.01 -33.93 16.15
C GLN A 11 -5.38 -33.58 17.60
N SER A 12 -6.57 -34.04 18.01
CA SER A 12 -7.19 -33.71 19.30
C SER A 12 -6.30 -34.04 20.50
N SER A 13 -5.51 -35.12 20.44
CA SER A 13 -4.61 -35.54 21.51
C SER A 13 -3.49 -34.54 21.81
N ALA A 14 -3.12 -33.70 20.83
CA ALA A 14 -2.08 -32.70 20.97
C ALA A 14 -2.64 -31.27 21.05
N GLY A 15 -3.97 -31.10 21.00
CA GLY A 15 -4.58 -29.78 20.87
C GLY A 15 -4.14 -29.06 19.60
N LEU A 16 -3.92 -29.80 18.50
CA LEU A 16 -3.45 -29.26 17.24
C LEU A 16 -4.45 -29.52 16.13
N MET A 17 -4.55 -28.57 15.21
CA MET A 17 -5.38 -28.66 14.03
C MET A 17 -4.57 -28.22 12.81
N THR A 18 -4.42 -29.13 11.85
CA THR A 18 -3.65 -28.86 10.63
C THR A 18 -4.59 -28.77 9.44
N VAL A 19 -4.45 -27.70 8.65
CA VAL A 19 -5.12 -27.52 7.37
C VAL A 19 -4.08 -27.53 6.27
N GLU A 20 -4.23 -28.44 5.32
CA GLU A 20 -3.34 -28.58 4.17
C GLU A 20 -4.03 -28.07 2.91
N PHE A 21 -3.37 -27.19 2.17
CA PHE A 21 -3.80 -26.65 0.90
C PHE A 21 -2.87 -27.14 -0.20
N VAL A 22 -3.43 -27.77 -1.23
CA VAL A 22 -2.68 -28.30 -2.38
C VAL A 22 -2.96 -27.42 -3.59
N GLY A 23 -1.91 -26.88 -4.21
CA GLY A 23 -1.98 -26.04 -5.39
C GLY A 23 -1.85 -26.84 -6.69
N GLU A 24 -2.30 -26.24 -7.79
CA GLU A 24 -2.23 -26.86 -9.13
C GLU A 24 -0.79 -27.23 -9.55
N GLY A 25 0.20 -26.44 -9.12
CA GLY A 25 1.63 -26.69 -9.38
C GLY A 25 2.27 -27.80 -8.54
N GLY A 26 1.51 -28.46 -7.67
CA GLY A 26 2.03 -29.42 -6.69
C GLY A 26 2.54 -28.78 -5.40
N ASP A 27 2.50 -27.46 -5.28
CA ASP A 27 2.82 -26.73 -4.06
C ASP A 27 1.86 -27.11 -2.94
N VAL A 28 2.37 -27.32 -1.72
CA VAL A 28 1.57 -27.66 -0.55
C VAL A 28 1.85 -26.68 0.58
N ILE A 29 0.79 -26.08 1.12
CA ILE A 29 0.88 -25.24 2.32
C ILE A 29 0.17 -25.94 3.47
N SER A 30 0.91 -26.19 4.55
CA SER A 30 0.36 -26.73 5.81
C SER A 30 0.29 -25.63 6.86
N VAL A 31 -0.93 -25.33 7.33
CA VAL A 31 -1.17 -24.40 8.43
C VAL A 31 -1.52 -25.20 9.67
N GLN A 32 -0.64 -25.13 10.67
CA GLN A 32 -0.85 -25.76 11.97
C GLN A 32 -1.31 -24.71 12.96
N MET A 33 -2.43 -24.99 13.62
CA MET A 33 -3.05 -24.11 14.62
C MET A 33 -3.18 -24.86 15.94
N HIS A 34 -2.96 -24.14 17.04
CA HIS A 34 -3.29 -24.65 18.38
C HIS A 34 -4.80 -24.55 18.60
N HIS A 35 -5.43 -25.68 18.90
CA HIS A 35 -6.80 -25.77 19.35
C HIS A 35 -6.82 -25.84 20.88
N THR A 36 -7.31 -24.76 21.49
CA THR A 36 -7.69 -24.74 22.91
C THR A 36 -9.22 -24.73 23.00
N GLU A 37 -9.80 -25.30 24.07
CA GLU A 37 -11.27 -25.42 24.21
C GLU A 37 -12.00 -24.06 24.14
N SER A 38 -11.30 -22.96 24.45
CA SER A 38 -11.83 -21.59 24.40
C SER A 38 -11.78 -20.95 23.00
N ASP A 39 -10.94 -21.45 22.10
CA ASP A 39 -10.69 -20.83 20.79
C ASP A 39 -11.78 -21.13 19.75
N GLY A 40 -12.67 -22.07 20.07
CA GLY A 40 -13.80 -22.47 19.22
C GLY A 40 -13.37 -23.11 17.90
N LEU A 41 -12.09 -23.45 17.72
CA LEU A 41 -11.55 -24.10 16.52
C LEU A 41 -12.19 -25.48 16.32
N ASN A 42 -12.82 -25.66 15.18
CA ASN A 42 -13.48 -26.89 14.79
C ASN A 42 -13.30 -27.13 13.29
N ARG A 43 -13.71 -28.31 12.80
CA ARG A 43 -13.52 -28.69 11.40
C ARG A 43 -14.22 -27.74 10.41
N LEU A 44 -15.30 -27.10 10.83
CA LEU A 44 -16.10 -26.21 9.98
C LEU A 44 -15.43 -24.84 9.81
N ASN A 45 -14.80 -24.31 10.86
CA ASN A 45 -14.16 -22.99 10.84
C ASN A 45 -12.64 -23.02 10.59
N ALA A 46 -12.00 -24.18 10.68
CA ALA A 46 -10.55 -24.34 10.53
C ALA A 46 -10.02 -23.79 9.21
N ILE A 47 -10.73 -24.01 8.10
CA ILE A 47 -10.32 -23.52 6.78
C ILE A 47 -10.33 -21.98 6.75
N ALA A 48 -11.39 -21.36 7.29
CA ALA A 48 -11.51 -19.92 7.35
C ALA A 48 -10.41 -19.30 8.24
N ARG A 49 -10.14 -19.91 9.39
CA ARG A 49 -9.06 -19.52 10.32
C ARG A 49 -7.68 -19.63 9.69
N ALA A 50 -7.40 -20.74 9.00
CA ALA A 50 -6.13 -20.94 8.32
C ALA A 50 -5.91 -19.91 7.21
N LYS A 51 -6.94 -19.59 6.42
CA LYS A 51 -6.88 -18.52 5.40
C LYS A 51 -6.62 -17.15 6.04
N ALA A 52 -7.28 -16.84 7.15
CA ALA A 52 -7.05 -15.58 7.87
C ALA A 52 -5.60 -15.47 8.38
N MET A 53 -5.04 -16.55 8.93
CA MET A 53 -3.64 -16.58 9.34
C MET A 53 -2.67 -16.38 8.16
N MET A 54 -2.95 -17.00 7.01
CA MET A 54 -2.13 -16.78 5.81
C MET A 54 -2.16 -15.32 5.34
N LEU A 55 -3.34 -14.70 5.32
CA LEU A 55 -3.49 -13.28 4.98
C LEU A 55 -2.72 -12.40 5.97
N GLN A 56 -2.77 -12.74 7.26
CA GLN A 56 -2.03 -12.05 8.29
C GLN A 56 -0.51 -12.14 8.03
N VAL A 57 0.02 -13.34 7.79
CA VAL A 57 1.45 -13.53 7.49
C VAL A 57 1.86 -12.77 6.22
N ALA A 58 1.01 -12.75 5.20
CA ALA A 58 1.27 -11.98 3.98
C ALA A 58 1.25 -10.46 4.20
N ALA A 59 0.42 -9.96 5.12
CA ALA A 59 0.34 -8.54 5.44
C ALA A 59 1.46 -8.07 6.38
N PHE A 60 1.92 -8.95 7.27
CA PHE A 60 3.05 -8.68 8.17
C PHE A 60 4.35 -9.18 7.54
N GLU A 61 4.83 -8.47 6.52
CA GLU A 61 6.24 -8.57 6.15
C GLU A 61 7.08 -8.07 7.33
N GLN A 62 7.80 -8.99 7.96
CA GLN A 62 8.79 -8.65 8.96
C GLN A 62 9.84 -7.76 8.29
N PRO A 63 10.21 -6.58 8.84
CA PRO A 63 11.33 -5.83 8.33
C PRO A 63 12.60 -6.62 8.68
N GLU A 64 12.94 -7.57 7.81
CA GLU A 64 14.24 -8.22 7.81
C GLU A 64 15.27 -7.11 7.68
N ASN A 65 16.20 -7.08 8.63
CA ASN A 65 17.15 -6.00 8.85
C ASN A 65 17.83 -5.52 7.56
N GLY A 66 17.52 -4.28 7.19
CA GLY A 66 18.41 -3.32 6.56
C GLY A 66 19.11 -3.75 5.29
N GLU A 67 18.51 -3.47 4.14
CA GLU A 67 19.25 -3.08 2.93
C GLU A 67 18.32 -2.36 1.95
N ALA A 68 18.73 -1.15 1.55
CA ALA A 68 18.00 -0.31 0.63
C ALA A 68 18.00 -0.92 -0.78
N ALA A 69 16.83 -1.35 -1.26
CA ALA A 69 16.61 -1.57 -2.67
C ALA A 69 15.17 -1.17 -3.05
N ASP A 70 15.11 -0.02 -3.70
CA ASP A 70 14.05 0.46 -4.59
C ASP A 70 13.52 -0.63 -5.54
N GLY A 71 12.19 -0.73 -5.71
CA GLY A 71 11.60 -1.64 -6.70
C GLY A 71 10.13 -2.03 -6.53
N SER A 72 9.23 -1.05 -6.58
CA SER A 72 7.83 -1.09 -7.03
C SER A 72 7.24 -2.43 -7.53
N GLY A 73 6.13 -2.89 -6.92
CA GLY A 73 5.39 -4.08 -7.37
C GLY A 73 3.99 -4.33 -6.79
N SER A 74 3.13 -3.31 -6.74
CA SER A 74 1.65 -3.38 -6.88
C SER A 74 0.83 -4.53 -6.25
N GLY A 75 0.04 -4.16 -5.21
CA GLY A 75 -1.41 -4.41 -5.20
C GLY A 75 -1.96 -5.51 -4.28
N ASN A 76 -2.39 -5.15 -3.05
CA ASN A 76 -3.82 -4.96 -2.71
C ASN A 76 -4.01 -4.80 -1.19
N ASP A 77 -4.33 -3.57 -0.78
CA ASP A 77 -5.15 -3.15 0.37
C ASP A 77 -5.54 -4.21 1.41
N THR A 78 -5.00 -4.10 2.62
CA THR A 78 -5.82 -3.81 3.82
C THR A 78 -4.92 -3.43 5.01
N SER A 79 -5.24 -2.30 5.64
CA SER A 79 -4.71 -1.86 6.94
C SER A 79 -3.36 -1.15 6.96
N GLY A 80 -3.15 -0.26 5.98
CA GLY A 80 -2.20 0.86 6.04
C GLY A 80 -2.80 2.17 5.51
N GLU A 81 -4.14 2.31 5.58
CA GLU A 81 -4.84 3.46 5.01
C GLU A 81 -4.42 4.73 5.77
N SER A 82 -3.66 5.60 5.11
CA SER A 82 -3.33 6.92 5.66
C SER A 82 -4.63 7.68 5.97
N PRO A 83 -4.64 8.59 6.96
CA PRO A 83 -5.86 9.32 7.33
C PRO A 83 -6.51 10.01 6.11
N ALA A 84 -5.72 10.44 5.13
CA ALA A 84 -6.19 10.99 3.86
C ALA A 84 -7.03 9.98 3.04
N VAL A 85 -6.62 8.70 2.97
CA VAL A 85 -7.34 7.66 2.23
C VAL A 85 -8.65 7.28 2.93
N MET A 86 -8.63 7.20 4.26
CA MET A 86 -9.85 6.95 5.05
C MET A 86 -10.87 8.09 4.88
N SER A 87 -10.44 9.35 4.89
CA SER A 87 -11.32 10.51 4.65
C SER A 87 -11.91 10.54 3.24
N LEU A 88 -11.13 10.17 2.22
CA LEU A 88 -11.60 10.14 0.83
C LEU A 88 -12.68 9.08 0.61
N ARG A 89 -12.56 7.94 1.30
CA ARG A 89 -13.53 6.84 1.25
C ARG A 89 -14.79 7.15 2.06
N SER A 90 -14.68 7.76 3.24
CA SER A 90 -15.84 8.13 4.07
C SER A 90 -16.70 9.21 3.40
N ALA A 91 -16.09 10.24 2.80
CA ALA A 91 -16.81 11.33 2.14
C ALA A 91 -17.56 10.86 0.88
N ARG A 92 -16.95 9.98 0.06
CA ARG A 92 -17.62 9.41 -1.13
C ARG A 92 -18.74 8.43 -0.76
N ALA A 93 -18.59 7.66 0.31
CA ALA A 93 -19.58 6.68 0.73
C ALA A 93 -20.81 7.30 1.42
N ALA A 94 -20.65 8.41 2.14
CA ALA A 94 -21.73 9.12 2.82
C ALA A 94 -22.54 10.05 1.89
N GLY A 95 -22.02 10.36 0.70
CA GLY A 95 -22.70 11.25 -0.27
C GLY A 95 -22.92 12.68 0.24
N ASP A 96 -22.26 13.06 1.33
CA ASP A 96 -22.41 14.35 1.99
C ASP A 96 -21.47 15.37 1.35
N THR A 97 -21.90 15.90 0.21
CA THR A 97 -21.12 16.86 -0.59
C THR A 97 -20.75 18.11 0.19
N GLY A 98 -21.56 18.53 1.16
CA GLY A 98 -21.29 19.71 1.97
C GLY A 98 -20.04 19.54 2.83
N THR A 99 -19.90 18.38 3.49
CA THR A 99 -18.69 18.08 4.29
C THR A 99 -17.44 17.96 3.44
N LEU A 100 -17.57 17.51 2.18
CA LEU A 100 -16.47 17.41 1.23
C LEU A 100 -16.04 18.79 0.73
N GLU A 101 -16.98 19.68 0.42
CA GLU A 101 -16.70 21.06 0.00
C GLU A 101 -16.02 21.87 1.11
N GLU A 102 -16.46 21.73 2.35
CA GLU A 102 -15.87 22.45 3.50
C GLU A 102 -14.39 22.02 3.75
N GLN A 103 -14.08 20.72 3.62
CA GLN A 103 -12.70 20.21 3.75
C GLN A 103 -11.80 20.61 2.56
N LEU A 104 -12.38 20.68 1.35
CA LEU A 104 -11.66 21.14 0.16
C LEU A 104 -11.27 22.62 0.29
N ASP A 105 -12.18 23.45 0.82
CA ASP A 105 -11.94 24.88 1.00
C ASP A 105 -10.84 25.11 2.06
N GLU A 106 -10.90 24.46 3.23
CA GLU A 106 -9.89 24.58 4.28
C GLU A 106 -8.48 24.12 3.83
N GLY A 107 -8.41 23.09 2.98
CA GLY A 107 -7.16 22.65 2.36
C GLY A 107 -6.59 23.67 1.37
N LEU A 108 -7.45 24.32 0.58
CA LEU A 108 -7.06 25.37 -0.38
C LEU A 108 -6.63 26.66 0.33
N GLU A 109 -7.26 27.01 1.46
CA GLU A 109 -6.87 28.16 2.29
C GLU A 109 -5.41 28.06 2.78
N SER A 110 -4.90 26.85 3.01
CA SER A 110 -3.51 26.61 3.43
C SER A 110 -2.47 26.59 2.29
N SER A 111 -2.91 26.41 1.04
CA SER A 111 -2.02 26.21 -0.12
C SER A 111 -1.73 27.49 -0.91
N PHE A 112 -2.20 28.64 -0.43
CA PHE A 112 -1.84 29.94 -0.97
C PHE A 112 -1.01 30.73 0.03
N PRO A 113 0.33 30.66 -0.02
CA PRO A 113 1.06 31.90 0.14
C PRO A 113 0.53 32.80 -0.98
N ALA A 114 -0.19 33.88 -0.64
CA ALA A 114 -0.63 34.83 -1.64
C ALA A 114 0.56 35.12 -2.57
N SER A 115 0.39 34.82 -3.86
CA SER A 115 1.40 34.79 -4.94
C SER A 115 2.46 33.68 -4.88
N ASP A 116 2.42 32.76 -5.87
CA ASP A 116 3.56 31.99 -6.36
C ASP A 116 4.86 32.81 -6.26
N PRO A 117 5.99 32.21 -5.83
CA PRO A 117 7.24 32.94 -5.73
C PRO A 117 7.54 33.63 -7.06
N VAL A 118 7.89 34.93 -7.01
CA VAL A 118 8.26 35.70 -8.20
C VAL A 118 9.37 34.94 -8.92
N SER A 119 9.08 34.46 -10.13
CA SER A 119 10.06 33.80 -10.98
C SER A 119 11.16 34.80 -11.36
N VAL A 120 12.37 34.61 -10.84
CA VAL A 120 13.53 35.43 -11.21
C VAL A 120 14.10 34.89 -12.53
N THR A 121 13.92 35.63 -13.62
CA THR A 121 14.63 35.36 -14.88
C THR A 121 15.95 36.13 -14.90
N THR A 122 17.07 35.50 -14.53
CA THR A 122 18.40 36.05 -14.83
C THR A 122 18.88 35.52 -16.18
N SER A 123 19.15 36.42 -17.13
CA SER A 123 19.75 36.05 -18.41
C SER A 123 21.23 35.75 -18.21
N THR A 124 21.66 34.55 -18.60
CA THR A 124 23.08 34.13 -18.57
C THR A 124 23.85 34.57 -19.81
N ILE A 125 23.25 35.35 -20.71
CA ILE A 125 23.97 35.89 -21.88
C ILE A 125 24.78 37.09 -21.38
N PRO A 126 26.12 36.99 -21.27
CA PRO A 126 26.94 38.16 -21.03
C PRO A 126 26.74 39.11 -22.21
N SER A 127 26.21 40.31 -21.95
CA SER A 127 26.27 41.42 -22.90
C SER A 127 27.72 41.89 -23.01
N GLY A 128 28.56 41.07 -23.65
CA GLY A 128 29.98 41.27 -23.83
C GLY A 128 30.32 41.39 -25.31
N ARG A 129 30.66 42.63 -25.72
CA ARG A 129 31.27 43.06 -27.00
C ARG A 129 30.50 42.77 -28.30
N ALA A 130 29.82 43.81 -28.79
CA ALA A 130 29.73 44.04 -30.22
C ALA A 130 31.07 44.66 -30.67
N ASP A 131 32.06 43.82 -30.95
CA ASP A 131 33.21 44.25 -31.74
C ASP A 131 32.70 44.49 -33.17
N THR A 132 32.36 45.75 -33.46
CA THR A 132 32.05 46.21 -34.82
C THR A 132 33.38 46.40 -35.55
N GLU A 133 34.08 45.30 -35.78
CA GLU A 133 35.27 45.31 -36.62
C GLU A 133 34.82 45.66 -38.04
N GLU A 134 35.39 46.73 -38.58
CA GLU A 134 36.11 46.54 -39.83
C GLU A 134 35.30 46.06 -41.06
N ALA A 135 33.98 46.31 -41.10
CA ALA A 135 33.10 45.98 -42.23
C ALA A 135 32.72 47.20 -43.09
N LYS A 136 33.59 48.22 -43.18
CA LYS A 136 33.43 49.30 -44.17
C LYS A 136 34.77 49.89 -44.62
N LYS A 137 35.57 49.06 -45.30
CA LYS A 137 36.61 49.55 -46.22
C LYS A 137 36.00 49.64 -47.63
N GLN A 138 35.43 50.80 -47.96
CA GLN A 138 35.45 51.46 -49.27
C GLN A 138 35.19 52.95 -49.07
#